data_AF-A0A2R6JYZ3-F1
#
_entry.id   AF-A0A2R6JYZ3-F1
#
_cell.length_a   1.000
_cell.length_b   1.000
_cell.length_c   1.000
_cell.angle_alpha   90.00
_cell.angle_beta   90.00
_cell.angle_gamma   90.00
#
_symmetry.space_group_name_H-M   'P 1'
#
loop_
_entity.id
_entity.type
_entity.pdbx_description
1 polymer ?
#
loop_
_entity_poly.entity_id
_entity_poly.type
_entity_poly.pdbx_seq_one_letter_code
_entity_poly.pdbx_strand_id
1 'polypeptide(L)'
;MVADIRSDDRRRRALARLAETERALPVSDLARQVAATERDEGVDDVPTDAVDTVRRDLFETHLPKLTATEVVDYDSQVGTVELATDDERLFADNGS
;
A
#
# COMPACT_ATOMS: atom_id res chain seq x y z
N MET A 1 1.02 -20.38 0.80
CA MET A 1 0.15 -19.34 1.37
C MET A 1 0.63 -17.99 0.84
N VAL A 2 0.38 -17.72 -0.45
CA VAL A 2 0.83 -16.49 -1.16
C VAL A 2 -0.23 -15.95 -2.13
N ALA A 3 -1.29 -16.73 -2.39
CA ALA A 3 -2.37 -16.35 -3.30
C ALA A 3 -3.29 -15.26 -2.73
N ASP A 4 -3.47 -15.21 -1.40
CA ASP A 4 -4.30 -14.21 -0.73
C ASP A 4 -3.73 -12.77 -0.73
N ILE A 5 -2.45 -12.59 -1.08
CA ILE A 5 -1.86 -11.25 -1.27
C ILE A 5 -2.34 -10.62 -2.58
N ARG A 6 -2.72 -11.43 -3.57
CA ARG A 6 -3.10 -10.98 -4.92
C ARG A 6 -4.59 -10.73 -5.15
N SER A 7 -5.46 -11.06 -4.20
CA SER A 7 -6.91 -10.85 -4.36
C SER A 7 -7.37 -9.41 -4.09
N ASP A 8 -6.52 -8.56 -3.51
CA ASP A 8 -6.83 -7.14 -3.27
C ASP A 8 -5.98 -6.24 -4.14
N ASP A 9 -6.61 -5.70 -5.17
CA ASP A 9 -6.13 -4.64 -6.07
C ASP A 9 -5.46 -3.48 -5.29
N ARG A 10 -6.00 -3.12 -4.12
CA ARG A 10 -5.42 -2.13 -3.19
C ARG A 10 -4.05 -2.51 -2.63
N ARG A 11 -3.91 -3.76 -2.19
CA ARG A 11 -2.68 -4.25 -1.57
C ARG A 11 -1.53 -4.25 -2.55
N ARG A 12 -1.80 -4.67 -3.79
CA ARG A 12 -0.81 -4.64 -4.87
C ARG A 12 -0.38 -3.21 -5.21
N ARG A 13 -1.33 -2.27 -5.33
CA ARG A 13 -1.00 -0.85 -5.56
C ARG A 13 -0.17 -0.27 -4.42
N ALA A 14 -0.55 -0.53 -3.18
CA ALA A 14 0.19 -0.07 -2.01
C ALA A 14 1.64 -0.58 -2.01
N LEU A 15 1.85 -1.88 -2.25
CA LEU A 15 3.19 -2.47 -2.31
C LEU A 15 4.02 -1.92 -3.47
N ALA A 16 3.44 -1.75 -4.65
CA ALA A 16 4.13 -1.17 -5.80
C ALA A 16 4.64 0.24 -5.49
N ARG A 17 3.82 1.09 -4.85
CA ARG A 17 4.24 2.45 -4.46
C ARG A 17 5.36 2.46 -3.43
N LEU A 18 5.34 1.53 -2.48
CA LEU A 18 6.41 1.41 -1.49
C LEU A 18 7.72 0.93 -2.14
N ALA A 19 7.63 0.02 -3.11
CA ALA A 19 8.78 -0.44 -3.89
C ALA A 19 9.41 0.68 -4.74
N GLU A 20 8.61 1.58 -5.30
CA GLU A 20 9.12 2.74 -6.05
C GLU A 20 9.80 3.79 -5.18
N THR A 21 9.41 3.89 -3.90
CA THR A 21 9.86 5.00 -3.04
C THR A 21 11.11 4.61 -2.22
N GLU A 22 11.37 3.32 -2.00
CA GLU A 22 12.53 2.79 -1.24
C GLU A 22 12.72 3.45 0.15
N ARG A 23 11.66 3.99 0.74
CA ARG A 23 11.66 4.69 2.04
C ARG A 23 10.29 4.61 2.71
N ALA A 24 10.28 4.91 4.01
CA ALA A 24 9.06 5.11 4.77
C ALA A 24 8.18 6.24 4.19
N LEU A 25 6.90 5.91 4.02
CA LEU A 25 5.85 6.81 3.56
C LEU A 25 4.75 6.95 4.61
N PRO A 26 4.17 8.15 4.80
CA PRO A 26 2.95 8.30 5.58
C PRO A 26 1.82 7.46 4.99
N VAL A 27 1.09 6.73 5.84
CA VAL A 27 -0.03 5.90 5.39
C VAL A 27 -1.10 6.76 4.69
N SER A 28 -1.25 8.02 5.07
CA SER A 28 -2.12 8.99 4.38
C SER A 28 -1.70 9.29 2.95
N ASP A 29 -0.40 9.36 2.67
CA ASP A 29 0.11 9.62 1.32
C ASP A 29 -0.01 8.37 0.46
N LEU A 30 0.26 7.20 1.05
CA LEU A 30 0.00 5.92 0.40
C LEU A 30 -1.48 5.76 0.04
N ALA A 31 -2.37 6.07 0.97
CA ALA A 31 -3.82 6.03 0.75
C ALA A 31 -4.25 6.98 -0.37
N ARG A 32 -3.69 8.20 -0.44
CA ARG A 32 -3.98 9.17 -1.49
C ARG A 32 -3.55 8.65 -2.86
N GLN A 33 -2.35 8.08 -2.97
CA GLN A 33 -1.85 7.52 -4.23
C GLN A 33 -2.67 6.31 -4.69
N VAL A 34 -3.05 5.43 -3.77
CA VAL A 34 -3.93 4.28 -4.06
C VAL A 34 -5.30 4.78 -4.53
N ALA A 35 -5.92 5.71 -3.80
CA ALA A 35 -7.21 6.29 -4.18
C ALA A 35 -7.18 6.98 -5.55
N ALA A 36 -6.11 7.73 -5.85
CA ALA A 36 -5.90 8.36 -7.15
C ALA A 36 -5.86 7.33 -8.28
N THR A 37 -5.08 6.26 -8.06
CA THR A 37 -4.94 5.16 -9.02
C THR A 37 -6.26 4.39 -9.21
N GLU A 38 -7.06 4.21 -8.15
CA GLU A 38 -8.37 3.54 -8.25
C GLU A 38 -9.44 4.35 -8.98
N ARG A 39 -9.31 5.67 -8.94
CA ARG A 39 -10.27 6.61 -9.52
C ARG A 39 -9.86 7.11 -10.90
N ASP A 40 -8.68 6.74 -11.37
CA ASP A 40 -8.04 7.31 -12.57
C ASP A 40 -8.01 8.86 -12.51
N GLU A 41 -7.71 9.41 -11.33
CA GLU A 41 -7.66 10.85 -11.03
C GLU A 41 -6.23 11.26 -10.61
N GLY A 42 -5.91 12.56 -10.73
CA GLY A 42 -4.68 13.11 -10.16
C GLY A 42 -4.70 13.08 -8.64
N VAL A 43 -3.54 12.92 -7.98
CA VAL A 43 -3.45 12.87 -6.51
C VAL A 43 -4.02 14.12 -5.81
N ASP A 44 -3.96 15.26 -6.49
CA ASP A 44 -4.51 16.54 -6.01
C ASP A 44 -6.02 16.69 -6.23
N ASP A 45 -6.59 15.89 -7.13
CA ASP A 45 -8.03 15.89 -7.45
C ASP A 45 -8.83 14.90 -6.57
N VAL A 46 -8.15 14.00 -5.85
CA VAL A 46 -8.80 13.00 -5.02
C VAL A 46 -9.48 13.67 -3.81
N PRO A 47 -10.79 13.47 -3.61
CA PRO A 47 -11.49 14.02 -2.45
C PRO A 47 -10.98 13.38 -1.15
N THR A 48 -10.88 14.19 -0.10
CA THR A 48 -10.39 13.75 1.22
C THR A 48 -11.15 12.54 1.77
N ASP A 49 -12.48 12.47 1.60
CA ASP A 49 -13.29 11.34 2.04
C ASP A 49 -12.90 10.00 1.39
N ALA A 50 -12.46 10.05 0.12
CA ALA A 50 -11.95 8.87 -0.57
C ALA A 50 -10.60 8.44 0.03
N VAL A 51 -9.70 9.40 0.28
CA VAL A 51 -8.41 9.14 0.94
C VAL A 51 -8.61 8.51 2.32
N ASP A 52 -9.52 9.06 3.13
CA ASP A 52 -9.82 8.54 4.47
C ASP A 52 -10.41 7.13 4.42
N THR A 53 -11.26 6.85 3.43
CA THR A 53 -11.82 5.51 3.21
C THR A 53 -10.72 4.50 2.89
N VAL A 54 -9.80 4.83 1.97
CA VAL A 54 -8.66 3.96 1.64
C VAL A 54 -7.71 3.81 2.82
N ARG A 55 -7.43 4.89 3.55
CA ARG A 55 -6.55 4.88 4.72
C ARG A 55 -7.08 3.96 5.80
N ARG A 56 -8.37 4.05 6.13
CA ARG A 56 -9.01 3.17 7.11
C ARG A 56 -8.92 1.71 6.67
N ASP A 57 -9.21 1.42 5.40
CA ASP A 57 -9.16 0.07 4.87
C ASP A 57 -7.73 -0.51 4.87
N LEU A 58 -6.72 0.32 4.56
CA LEU A 58 -5.32 -0.04 4.74
C LEU A 58 -5.02 -0.43 6.19
N PHE A 59 -5.47 0.35 7.18
CA PHE A 59 -5.26 0.05 8.60
C PHE A 59 -6.00 -1.19 9.09
N GLU A 60 -7.27 -1.33 8.75
CA GLU A 60 -8.14 -2.37 9.29
C GLU A 60 -7.89 -3.73 8.61
N THR A 61 -7.60 -3.72 7.31
CA THR A 61 -7.59 -4.94 6.50
C THR A 61 -6.19 -5.33 6.03
N HIS A 62 -5.40 -4.37 5.54
CA HIS A 62 -4.22 -4.68 4.74
C HIS A 62 -2.91 -4.66 5.54
N LEU A 63 -2.62 -3.58 6.26
CA LEU A 63 -1.41 -3.42 7.05
C LEU A 63 -1.22 -4.56 8.07
N PRO A 64 -2.23 -4.98 8.86
CA PRO A 64 -2.06 -6.09 9.80
C PRO A 64 -1.62 -7.39 9.12
N LYS A 65 -2.12 -7.66 7.90
CA LYS A 65 -1.75 -8.86 7.13
C LYS A 65 -0.34 -8.73 6.56
N LEU A 66 0.01 -7.57 5.99
CA LEU A 66 1.31 -7.33 5.39
C LEU A 66 2.44 -7.34 6.43
N THR A 67 2.21 -6.74 7.60
CA THR A 67 3.15 -6.76 8.72
C THR A 67 3.28 -8.16 9.32
N ALA A 68 2.17 -8.93 9.42
CA ALA A 68 2.24 -10.32 9.87
C ALA A 68 3.03 -11.24 8.91
N THR A 69 3.16 -10.84 7.64
CA THR A 69 3.98 -11.53 6.63
C THR A 69 5.39 -10.97 6.50
N GLU A 70 5.77 -9.99 7.33
CA GLU A 70 7.08 -9.31 7.29
C GLU A 70 7.39 -8.68 5.91
N VAL A 71 6.36 -8.37 5.13
CA VAL A 71 6.50 -7.72 3.81
C VAL A 71 6.65 -6.21 3.96
N VAL A 72 5.97 -5.63 4.94
CA VAL A 72 6.05 -4.20 5.27
C VAL A 72 6.28 -4.04 6.76
N ASP A 73 7.00 -2.99 7.13
CA ASP A 73 7.05 -2.51 8.50
C ASP A 73 6.12 -1.30 8.64
N TYR A 74 5.28 -1.33 9.67
CA TYR A 74 4.34 -0.26 9.97
C TYR A 74 4.65 0.34 11.34
N ASP A 75 5.13 1.59 11.33
CA ASP A 75 5.36 2.35 12.55
C ASP A 75 4.09 3.10 12.95
N SER A 76 3.40 2.55 13.96
CA SER A 76 2.19 3.16 14.53
C SER A 76 2.42 4.46 15.31
N GLN A 77 3.64 4.74 15.77
CA GLN A 77 3.94 5.95 16.53
C GLN A 77 3.98 7.18 15.62
N VAL A 78 4.53 7.03 14.42
CA VAL A 78 4.62 8.10 13.42
C VAL A 78 3.62 7.97 12.27
N GLY A 79 2.98 6.80 12.12
CA GLY A 79 1.97 6.56 11.09
C GLY A 79 2.57 6.36 9.69
N THR A 80 3.75 5.75 9.61
CA THR A 80 4.46 5.47 8.36
C THR A 80 4.57 3.99 8.09
N VAL A 81 4.66 3.63 6.81
CA VAL A 81 4.88 2.27 6.35
C VAL A 81 6.04 2.24 5.37
N GLU A 82 6.87 1.21 5.45
CA GLU A 82 7.97 0.94 4.52
C GLU A 82 8.02 -0.55 4.14
N LEU A 83 8.75 -0.87 3.08
CA LEU A 83 9.03 -2.27 2.76
C LEU A 83 10.03 -2.82 3.77
N ALA A 84 9.69 -3.98 4.34
CA ALA A 84 10.58 -4.72 5.23
C ALA A 84 11.38 -5.81 4.48
N THR A 85 11.20 -5.91 3.16
CA THR A 85 11.84 -6.92 2.33
C THR A 85 12.29 -6.34 0.99
N ASP A 86 13.50 -6.71 0.57
CA ASP A 86 14.05 -6.46 -0.77
C ASP A 86 13.71 -7.58 -1.77
N ASP A 87 12.81 -8.52 -1.42
CA ASP A 87 12.45 -9.61 -2.34
C ASP A 87 11.60 -9.09 -3.51
N GLU A 88 12.28 -8.58 -4.55
CA GLU A 88 11.72 -8.04 -5.78
C GLU A 88 10.70 -8.99 -6.44
N ARG A 89 10.80 -10.30 -6.20
CA ARG A 89 9.88 -11.31 -6.78
C ARG A 89 8.47 -11.21 -6.23
N LEU A 90 8.27 -10.59 -5.07
CA LEU A 90 6.95 -10.29 -4.52
C LEU A 90 6.25 -9.15 -5.27
N PHE A 91 7.04 -8.29 -5.92
CA PHE A 91 6.57 -7.04 -6.56
C PHE A 91 6.67 -7.09 -8.09
N ALA A 92 7.48 -8.00 -8.65
CA ALA A 92 7.57 -8.24 -10.07
C ALA A 92 6.21 -8.71 -10.61
N ASP A 93 5.57 -7.85 -11.40
CA ASP A 93 4.59 -8.29 -12.39
C ASP A 93 5.24 -9.37 -13.25
N ASN A 94 4.80 -10.62 -13.10
CA ASN A 94 4.97 -11.61 -14.15
C ASN A 94 3.98 -11.25 -15.28
N GLY A 95 4.26 -10.12 -15.94
CA GLY A 95 3.79 -9.83 -17.28
C GLY A 95 4.84 -10.36 -18.25
N SER A 96 4.69 -11.63 -18.64
CA SER A 96 5.17 -12.13 -19.94
C SER A 96 3.94 -12.47 -20.77
#